data_AF-A0A950SNF4-F1
#
_entry.id   AF-A0A950SNF4-F1
#
_cell.length_a   1.000
_cell.length_b   1.000
_cell.length_c   1.000
_cell.angle_alpha   90.00
_cell.angle_beta   90.00
_cell.angle_gamma   90.00
#
_symmetry.space_group_name_H-M   'P 1'
#
loop_
_entity.id
_entity.type
_entity.pdbx_description
1 polymer ?
#
loop_
_entity_poly.entity_id
_entity_poly.type
_entity_poly.pdbx_seq_one_letter_code
_entity_poly.pdbx_strand_id
1 'polypeptide(L)'
;MSPTDLGEQLTKYLTDAHSIEEQALPQMELGRRIAGDPELAREFAQHHAETRQHERLVRDRLAARGAAPSKLKDVAGSVIGVGFALFAKLNPDTPGKLVAHGFSYEHMELAAYDLLARVAERAGDQATVGAAREIGEQERMMAVRLESAFDRAVDASLRDVSPDGLGKRLNSYLTDAHALEAQAVQLLDKGSSLVGASQLAAAFREHLAETREQQRLIDERLSARGAGPNKLKDAALSLGALNWGGFFGAQPDTPPKLAGFAYAFEHLEIAAYELLRRVARRAGDAETEAVAEQILGEERRAAGRVHSLFDEALDASLDGGSAPAV
;
A
#
# COMPACT_ATOMS: atom_id res chain seq x y z
N MET A 1 12.61 25.88 -4.84
CA MET A 1 11.24 26.35 -4.51
C MET A 1 11.26 27.58 -3.63
N SER A 2 10.30 28.48 -3.80
CA SER A 2 10.07 29.58 -2.84
C SER A 2 9.41 29.06 -1.55
N PRO A 3 9.49 29.78 -0.42
CA PRO A 3 8.74 29.46 0.79
C PRO A 3 7.22 29.34 0.56
N THR A 4 6.69 30.06 -0.43
CA THR A 4 5.29 29.99 -0.85
C THR A 4 4.95 28.61 -1.46
N ASP A 5 5.84 28.05 -2.28
CA ASP A 5 5.63 26.74 -2.91
C ASP A 5 5.63 25.59 -1.89
N LEU A 6 6.51 25.64 -0.88
CA LEU A 6 6.54 24.67 0.23
C LEU A 6 5.27 24.76 1.08
N GLY A 7 4.76 25.97 1.29
CA GLY A 7 3.50 26.20 1.99
C GLY A 7 2.31 25.59 1.26
N GLU A 8 2.22 25.75 -0.05
CA GLU A 8 1.17 25.13 -0.87
C GLU A 8 1.29 23.60 -0.90
N GLN A 9 2.51 23.07 -1.05
CA GLN A 9 2.76 21.63 -1.03
C GLN A 9 2.35 21.01 0.31
N LEU A 10 2.71 21.63 1.43
CA LEU A 10 2.31 21.14 2.76
C LEU A 10 0.79 21.08 2.91
N THR A 11 0.07 22.10 2.41
CA THR A 11 -1.40 22.10 2.42
C THR A 11 -1.99 20.98 1.57
N LYS A 12 -1.38 20.65 0.42
CA LYS A 12 -1.78 19.48 -0.40
C LYS A 12 -1.57 18.17 0.36
N TYR A 13 -0.41 17.95 0.99
CA TYR A 13 -0.15 16.73 1.76
C TYR A 13 -1.10 16.57 2.96
N LEU A 14 -1.46 17.66 3.63
CA LEU A 14 -2.48 17.64 4.68
C LEU A 14 -3.89 17.33 4.14
N THR A 15 -4.22 17.80 2.93
CA THR A 15 -5.52 17.52 2.30
C THR A 15 -5.61 16.06 1.88
N ASP A 16 -4.51 15.54 1.33
CA ASP A 16 -4.28 14.15 1.00
C ASP A 16 -4.43 13.25 2.24
N ALA A 17 -3.73 13.55 3.34
CA ALA A 17 -3.84 12.82 4.61
C ALA A 17 -5.26 12.88 5.18
N HIS A 18 -5.91 14.05 5.22
CA HIS A 18 -7.29 14.18 5.70
C HIS A 18 -8.26 13.29 4.90
N SER A 19 -8.05 13.20 3.58
CA SER A 19 -8.87 12.37 2.71
C SER A 19 -8.65 10.88 2.94
N ILE A 20 -7.42 10.46 3.25
CA ILE A 20 -7.12 9.06 3.61
C ILE A 20 -7.90 8.70 4.88
N GLU A 21 -7.80 9.52 5.92
CA GLU A 21 -8.48 9.31 7.21
C GLU A 21 -10.00 9.20 7.06
N GLU A 22 -10.63 10.13 6.33
CA GLU A 22 -12.09 10.09 6.09
C GLU A 22 -12.53 8.80 5.36
N GLN A 23 -11.67 8.30 4.46
CA GLN A 23 -11.92 7.09 3.68
C GLN A 23 -11.65 5.81 4.46
N ALA A 24 -10.73 5.84 5.43
CA ALA A 24 -10.38 4.70 6.27
C ALA A 24 -11.49 4.37 7.29
N LEU A 25 -12.17 5.38 7.83
CA LEU A 25 -13.27 5.21 8.80
C LEU A 25 -14.36 4.21 8.38
N PRO A 26 -15.04 4.34 7.22
CA PRO A 26 -16.04 3.35 6.81
C PRO A 26 -15.45 1.97 6.55
N GLN A 27 -14.16 1.87 6.16
CA GLN A 27 -13.50 0.58 5.97
C GLN A 27 -13.26 -0.13 7.30
N MET A 28 -12.86 0.57 8.36
CA MET A 28 -12.69 -0.04 9.68
C MET A 28 -14.03 -0.49 10.28
N GLU A 29 -15.11 0.26 10.04
CA GLU A 29 -16.46 -0.15 10.45
C GLU A 29 -16.91 -1.41 9.70
N LEU A 30 -16.63 -1.50 8.40
CA LEU A 30 -16.86 -2.73 7.63
C LEU A 30 -15.98 -3.87 8.15
N GLY A 31 -14.69 -3.62 8.33
CA GLY A 31 -13.70 -4.57 8.83
C GLY A 31 -14.12 -5.19 10.15
N ARG A 32 -14.57 -4.37 11.10
CA ARG A 32 -15.16 -4.82 12.37
C ARG A 32 -16.31 -5.83 12.18
N ARG A 33 -17.17 -5.63 11.18
CA ARG A 33 -18.34 -6.50 10.92
C ARG A 33 -17.93 -7.82 10.28
N ILE A 34 -16.93 -7.80 9.41
CA ILE A 34 -16.51 -8.98 8.63
C ILE A 34 -15.28 -9.69 9.22
N ALA A 35 -14.73 -9.19 10.33
CA ALA A 35 -13.52 -9.71 10.97
C ALA A 35 -13.57 -11.20 11.32
N GLY A 36 -14.76 -11.79 11.55
CA GLY A 36 -14.92 -13.22 11.81
C GLY A 36 -14.27 -13.75 13.11
N ASP A 37 -13.63 -12.85 13.86
CA ASP A 37 -12.97 -13.11 15.14
C ASP A 37 -13.17 -11.91 16.10
N PRO A 38 -13.52 -12.14 17.39
CA PRO A 38 -13.77 -11.06 18.34
C PRO A 38 -12.57 -10.16 18.63
N GLU A 39 -11.34 -10.69 18.63
CA GLU A 39 -10.16 -9.87 18.88
C GLU A 39 -9.83 -9.02 17.65
N LEU A 40 -9.92 -9.57 16.43
CA LEU A 40 -9.78 -8.78 15.21
C LEU A 40 -10.81 -7.64 15.15
N ALA A 41 -12.07 -7.92 15.49
CA ALA A 41 -13.11 -6.90 15.54
C ALA A 41 -12.79 -5.79 16.57
N ARG A 42 -12.17 -6.15 17.69
CA ARG A 42 -11.71 -5.19 18.71
C ARG A 42 -10.57 -4.32 18.20
N GLU A 43 -9.61 -4.88 17.45
CA GLU A 43 -8.52 -4.10 16.86
C GLU A 43 -9.05 -3.04 15.88
N PHE A 44 -9.96 -3.41 14.97
CA PHE A 44 -10.61 -2.47 14.06
C PHE A 44 -11.47 -1.42 14.79
N ALA A 45 -12.14 -1.79 15.88
CA ALA A 45 -12.92 -0.85 16.67
C ALA A 45 -12.05 0.17 17.42
N GLN A 46 -10.91 -0.28 17.95
CA GLN A 46 -9.92 0.59 18.58
C GLN A 46 -9.32 1.54 17.54
N HIS A 47 -8.89 1.00 16.39
CA HIS A 47 -8.27 1.78 15.34
C HIS A 47 -9.24 2.82 14.76
N HIS A 48 -10.51 2.47 14.55
CA HIS A 48 -11.54 3.47 14.19
C HIS A 48 -11.66 4.63 15.20
N ALA A 49 -11.35 4.43 16.48
CA ALA A 49 -11.31 5.53 17.45
C ALA A 49 -10.05 6.39 17.30
N GLU A 50 -8.90 5.77 17.02
CA GLU A 50 -7.61 6.41 16.73
C GLU A 50 -7.70 7.26 15.44
N THR A 51 -8.17 6.69 14.33
CA THR A 51 -8.40 7.36 13.02
C THR A 51 -9.34 8.56 13.13
N ARG A 52 -10.37 8.50 13.98
CA ARG A 52 -11.20 9.69 14.24
C ARG A 52 -10.42 10.80 14.94
N GLN A 53 -9.45 10.47 15.78
CA GLN A 53 -8.55 11.47 16.37
C GLN A 53 -7.57 12.01 15.34
N HIS A 54 -7.01 11.15 14.50
CA HIS A 54 -6.10 11.56 13.42
C HIS A 54 -6.78 12.52 12.46
N GLU A 55 -7.98 12.19 11.98
CA GLU A 55 -8.80 13.06 11.14
C GLU A 55 -9.00 14.46 11.77
N ARG A 56 -9.29 14.52 13.08
CA ARG A 56 -9.41 15.80 13.81
C ARG A 56 -8.09 16.57 13.83
N LEU A 57 -6.98 15.91 14.14
CA LEU A 57 -5.65 16.52 14.19
C LEU A 57 -5.27 17.11 12.83
N VAL A 58 -5.46 16.35 11.74
CA VAL A 58 -5.14 16.82 10.38
C VAL A 58 -6.06 17.98 9.97
N ARG A 59 -7.35 17.90 10.28
CA ARG A 59 -8.31 19.00 10.04
C ARG A 59 -7.94 20.27 10.79
N ASP A 60 -7.49 20.16 12.04
CA ASP A 60 -7.03 21.30 12.83
C ASP A 60 -5.74 21.91 12.25
N ARG A 61 -4.84 21.09 11.67
CA ARG A 61 -3.68 21.59 10.91
C ARG A 61 -4.09 22.31 9.63
N LEU A 62 -5.04 21.77 8.85
CA LEU A 62 -5.58 22.46 7.67
C LEU A 62 -6.18 23.82 8.04
N ALA A 63 -7.01 23.86 9.09
CA ALA A 63 -7.66 25.09 9.56
C ALA A 63 -6.64 26.15 10.02
N ALA A 64 -5.58 25.75 10.73
CA ALA A 64 -4.51 26.64 11.16
C ALA A 64 -3.77 27.30 9.98
N ARG A 65 -3.80 26.67 8.80
CA ARG A 65 -3.21 27.17 7.55
C ARG A 65 -4.20 27.97 6.70
N GLY A 66 -5.40 28.24 7.21
CA GLY A 66 -6.47 28.91 6.46
C GLY A 66 -7.04 28.05 5.32
N ALA A 67 -6.73 26.76 5.29
CA ALA A 67 -7.28 25.82 4.34
C ALA A 67 -8.49 25.10 4.95
N ALA A 68 -9.52 24.88 4.15
CA ALA A 68 -10.59 23.95 4.48
C ALA A 68 -10.32 22.61 3.79
N PRO A 69 -10.81 21.47 4.32
CA PRO A 69 -10.89 20.24 3.54
C PRO A 69 -11.53 20.55 2.19
N SER A 70 -10.80 20.38 1.09
CA SER A 70 -11.38 20.61 -0.24
C SER A 70 -12.52 19.60 -0.40
N LYS A 71 -13.65 20.01 -0.99
CA LYS A 71 -14.79 19.11 -1.22
C LYS A 71 -14.40 18.05 -2.24
N LEU A 72 -13.74 16.96 -1.85
CA LEU A 72 -13.53 15.62 -2.47
C LEU A 72 -13.20 15.52 -3.98
N LYS A 73 -13.37 16.57 -4.77
CA LYS A 73 -13.29 16.59 -6.23
C LYS A 73 -11.85 16.52 -6.72
N ASP A 74 -10.88 16.86 -5.88
CA ASP A 74 -9.45 16.83 -6.23
C ASP A 74 -8.80 15.47 -5.92
N VAL A 75 -9.41 14.62 -5.08
CA VAL A 75 -8.85 13.34 -4.64
C VAL A 75 -9.06 12.24 -5.69
N ALA A 76 -10.21 12.25 -6.39
CA ALA A 76 -10.62 11.18 -7.31
C ALA A 76 -9.66 10.92 -8.49
N GLY A 77 -8.80 11.89 -8.83
CA GLY A 77 -7.76 11.76 -9.86
C GLY A 77 -6.33 11.67 -9.34
N SER A 78 -6.12 11.64 -8.01
CA SER A 78 -4.79 11.62 -7.38
C SER A 78 -4.20 10.22 -7.25
N VAL A 79 -2.87 10.14 -7.07
CA VAL A 79 -2.17 8.91 -6.66
C VAL A 79 -2.87 8.21 -5.50
N ILE A 80 -3.36 8.98 -4.54
CA ILE A 80 -4.11 8.48 -3.38
C ILE A 80 -5.50 7.99 -3.78
N GLY A 81 -6.23 8.70 -4.63
CA GLY A 81 -7.54 8.27 -5.11
C GLY A 81 -7.51 7.01 -5.96
N VAL A 82 -6.46 6.81 -6.76
CA VAL A 82 -6.26 5.58 -7.54
C VAL A 82 -5.75 4.44 -6.66
N GLY A 83 -4.82 4.72 -5.74
CA GLY A 83 -4.48 3.78 -4.67
C GLY A 83 -5.74 3.33 -3.95
N PHE A 84 -6.58 4.26 -3.51
CA PHE A 84 -7.86 3.93 -2.91
C PHE A 84 -8.78 3.13 -3.82
N ALA A 85 -8.86 3.44 -5.12
CA ALA A 85 -9.67 2.65 -6.06
C ALA A 85 -9.14 1.22 -6.25
N LEU A 86 -7.82 1.02 -6.19
CA LEU A 86 -7.20 -0.31 -6.17
C LEU A 86 -7.55 -1.04 -4.88
N PHE A 87 -7.32 -0.42 -3.72
CA PHE A 87 -7.64 -0.98 -2.41
C PHE A 87 -9.14 -1.28 -2.25
N ALA A 88 -10.03 -0.38 -2.65
CA ALA A 88 -11.48 -0.60 -2.63
C ALA A 88 -11.95 -1.76 -3.54
N LYS A 89 -11.21 -2.07 -4.62
CA LYS A 89 -11.50 -3.25 -5.46
C LYS A 89 -11.05 -4.55 -4.81
N LEU A 90 -10.02 -4.50 -3.97
CA LEU A 90 -9.57 -5.61 -3.14
C LEU A 90 -10.59 -5.84 -2.00
N ASN A 91 -11.84 -6.20 -2.34
CA ASN A 91 -12.90 -6.46 -1.37
C ASN A 91 -12.54 -7.69 -0.52
N PRO A 92 -12.17 -7.53 0.76
CA PRO A 92 -11.81 -8.67 1.58
C PRO A 92 -13.08 -9.46 1.92
N ASP A 93 -13.14 -10.70 1.46
CA ASP A 93 -14.26 -11.62 1.71
C ASP A 93 -13.96 -12.63 2.85
N THR A 94 -12.75 -12.58 3.38
CA THR A 94 -12.25 -13.45 4.45
C THR A 94 -11.46 -12.64 5.48
N PRO A 95 -11.44 -13.03 6.76
CA PRO A 95 -10.63 -12.38 7.79
C PRO A 95 -9.15 -12.20 7.42
N GLY A 96 -8.56 -13.16 6.72
CA GLY A 96 -7.16 -13.14 6.27
C GLY A 96 -6.93 -12.09 5.20
N LYS A 97 -7.82 -11.99 4.20
CA LYS A 97 -7.77 -10.89 3.22
C LYS A 97 -8.04 -9.53 3.88
N LEU A 98 -8.90 -9.48 4.90
CA LEU A 98 -9.15 -8.26 5.66
C LEU A 98 -7.88 -7.77 6.38
N VAL A 99 -7.18 -8.66 7.11
CA VAL A 99 -5.94 -8.29 7.79
C VAL A 99 -4.84 -7.92 6.79
N ALA A 100 -4.72 -8.64 5.67
CA ALA A 100 -3.77 -8.30 4.62
C ALA A 100 -4.04 -6.90 4.03
N HIS A 101 -5.30 -6.62 3.72
CA HIS A 101 -5.73 -5.31 3.21
C HIS A 101 -5.49 -4.20 4.23
N GLY A 102 -5.89 -4.41 5.48
CA GLY A 102 -5.64 -3.46 6.58
C GLY A 102 -4.15 -3.17 6.71
N PHE A 103 -3.31 -4.20 6.80
CA PHE A 103 -1.86 -4.06 6.97
C PHE A 103 -1.25 -3.20 5.86
N SER A 104 -1.65 -3.44 4.62
CA SER A 104 -1.18 -2.66 3.48
C SER A 104 -1.67 -1.20 3.54
N TYR A 105 -2.90 -0.97 4.00
CA TYR A 105 -3.46 0.37 4.21
C TYR A 105 -2.66 1.15 5.26
N GLU A 106 -2.35 0.54 6.42
CA GLU A 106 -1.53 1.18 7.46
C GLU A 106 -0.18 1.66 6.89
N HIS A 107 0.44 0.90 5.99
CA HIS A 107 1.72 1.29 5.39
C HIS A 107 1.59 2.40 4.35
N MET A 108 0.43 2.53 3.70
CA MET A 108 0.10 3.71 2.91
C MET A 108 0.00 4.95 3.80
N GLU A 109 -0.67 4.84 4.95
CA GLU A 109 -0.77 5.94 5.93
C GLU A 109 0.60 6.31 6.49
N LEU A 110 1.42 5.32 6.86
CA LEU A 110 2.81 5.53 7.29
C LEU A 110 3.64 6.29 6.26
N ALA A 111 3.55 5.93 4.99
CA ALA A 111 4.24 6.67 3.93
C ALA A 111 3.73 8.11 3.80
N ALA A 112 2.41 8.29 3.85
CA ALA A 112 1.80 9.62 3.77
C ALA A 112 2.25 10.53 4.94
N TYR A 113 2.22 10.01 6.16
CA TYR A 113 2.62 10.74 7.36
C TYR A 113 4.13 10.98 7.47
N ASP A 114 4.97 10.05 7.01
CA ASP A 114 6.41 10.27 6.94
C ASP A 114 6.76 11.39 5.95
N LEU A 115 6.19 11.34 4.74
CA LEU A 115 6.39 12.40 3.75
C LEU A 115 5.81 13.75 4.23
N LEU A 116 4.64 13.75 4.88
CA LEU A 116 4.05 14.94 5.48
C LEU A 116 4.97 15.55 6.54
N ALA A 117 5.52 14.73 7.45
CA ALA A 117 6.45 15.19 8.47
C ALA A 117 7.70 15.83 7.85
N ARG A 118 8.29 15.20 6.83
CA ARG A 118 9.47 15.70 6.11
C ARG A 118 9.24 17.01 5.37
N VAL A 119 8.06 17.17 4.74
CA VAL A 119 7.66 18.43 4.08
C VAL A 119 7.40 19.51 5.14
N ALA A 120 6.73 19.17 6.24
CA ALA A 120 6.47 20.09 7.34
C ALA A 120 7.76 20.60 8.00
N GLU A 121 8.76 19.74 8.17
CA GLU A 121 10.09 20.12 8.66
C GLU A 121 10.76 21.15 7.74
N ARG A 122 10.77 20.89 6.43
CA ARG A 122 11.33 21.80 5.42
C ARG A 122 10.57 23.14 5.34
N ALA A 123 9.27 23.12 5.64
CA ALA A 123 8.43 24.33 5.72
C ALA A 123 8.50 25.05 7.09
N GLY A 124 9.21 24.49 8.08
CA GLY A 124 9.30 25.05 9.44
C GLY A 124 8.04 24.90 10.29
N ASP A 125 7.07 24.08 9.89
CA ASP A 125 5.80 23.87 10.60
C ASP A 125 5.91 22.75 11.65
N GLN A 126 6.52 23.08 12.80
CA GLN A 126 6.75 22.13 13.89
C GLN A 126 5.45 21.55 14.48
N ALA A 127 4.34 22.29 14.40
CA ALA A 127 3.05 21.83 14.88
C ALA A 127 2.48 20.71 13.98
N THR A 128 2.71 20.78 12.67
CA THR A 128 2.36 19.71 11.73
C THR A 128 3.33 18.53 11.82
N VAL A 129 4.64 18.77 12.05
CA VAL A 129 5.61 17.69 12.33
C VAL A 129 5.18 16.86 13.54
N GLY A 130 4.79 17.52 14.63
CA GLY A 130 4.32 16.84 15.84
C GLY A 130 3.09 15.98 15.57
N ALA A 131 2.09 16.52 14.88
CA ALA A 131 0.87 15.78 14.52
C ALA A 131 1.17 14.58 13.61
N ALA A 132 1.97 14.77 12.56
CA ALA A 132 2.30 13.70 11.61
C ALA A 132 3.09 12.56 12.29
N ARG A 133 4.01 12.88 13.22
CA ARG A 133 4.75 11.87 13.99
C ARG A 133 3.87 11.14 15.00
N GLU A 134 2.95 11.86 15.68
CA GLU A 134 2.01 11.24 16.61
C GLU A 134 1.10 10.24 15.89
N ILE A 135 0.56 10.63 14.73
CA ILE A 135 -0.31 9.76 13.94
C ILE A 135 0.50 8.59 13.37
N GLY A 136 1.64 8.86 12.71
CA GLY A 136 2.49 7.81 12.16
C GLY A 136 2.97 6.78 13.19
N GLU A 137 3.18 7.18 14.44
CA GLU A 137 3.44 6.24 15.54
C GLU A 137 2.26 5.31 15.82
N GLN A 138 1.03 5.84 15.84
CA GLN A 138 -0.19 5.08 16.08
C GLN A 138 -0.50 4.13 14.90
N GLU A 139 -0.35 4.59 13.67
CA GLU A 139 -0.43 3.78 12.44
C GLU A 139 0.57 2.62 12.49
N ARG A 140 1.80 2.88 12.91
CA ARG A 140 2.82 1.83 13.05
C ARG A 140 2.44 0.79 14.10
N MET A 141 1.84 1.24 15.20
CA MET A 141 1.36 0.33 16.23
C MET A 141 0.17 -0.50 15.73
N MET A 142 -0.71 0.04 14.91
CA MET A 142 -1.77 -0.73 14.26
C MET A 142 -1.19 -1.75 13.26
N ALA A 143 -0.23 -1.37 12.43
CA ALA A 143 0.47 -2.29 11.54
C ALA A 143 1.08 -3.49 12.30
N VAL A 144 1.73 -3.25 13.45
CA VAL A 144 2.26 -4.31 14.33
C VAL A 144 1.16 -5.21 14.90
N ARG A 145 0.01 -4.64 15.28
CA ARG A 145 -1.16 -5.42 15.75
C ARG A 145 -1.70 -6.32 14.64
N LEU A 146 -1.81 -5.82 13.42
CA LEU A 146 -2.25 -6.59 12.25
C LEU A 146 -1.23 -7.67 11.86
N GLU A 147 0.07 -7.35 11.88
CA GLU A 147 1.15 -8.32 11.61
C GLU A 147 1.08 -9.50 12.58
N SER A 148 0.88 -9.20 13.87
CA SER A 148 0.73 -10.21 14.92
C SER A 148 -0.55 -11.02 14.80
N ALA A 149 -1.56 -10.50 14.08
CA ALA A 149 -2.87 -11.12 13.96
C ALA A 149 -3.03 -11.99 12.70
N PHE A 150 -2.04 -12.06 11.80
CA PHE A 150 -2.14 -12.84 10.56
C PHE A 150 -2.50 -14.31 10.81
N ASP A 151 -1.86 -15.00 11.75
CA ASP A 151 -2.18 -16.41 12.02
C ASP A 151 -3.62 -16.61 12.48
N ARG A 152 -4.09 -15.77 13.40
CA ARG A 152 -5.48 -15.75 13.87
C ARG A 152 -6.45 -15.49 12.71
N ALA A 153 -6.12 -14.55 11.83
CA ALA A 153 -6.96 -14.21 10.68
C ALA A 153 -7.01 -15.33 9.64
N VAL A 154 -5.89 -16.02 9.40
CA VAL A 154 -5.87 -17.21 8.54
C VAL A 154 -6.68 -18.33 9.17
N ASP A 155 -6.54 -18.59 10.47
CA ASP A 155 -7.34 -19.61 11.17
C ASP A 155 -8.84 -19.30 11.09
N ALA A 156 -9.24 -18.06 11.32
CA ALA A 156 -10.63 -17.63 11.16
C ALA A 156 -11.15 -17.80 9.72
N SER A 157 -10.31 -17.57 8.71
CA SER A 157 -10.67 -17.72 7.29
C SER A 157 -10.83 -19.16 6.82
N LEU A 158 -10.14 -20.08 7.51
CA LEU A 158 -10.07 -21.49 7.15
C LEU A 158 -10.94 -22.37 8.05
N ARG A 159 -11.53 -21.83 9.12
CA ARG A 159 -12.34 -22.55 10.12
C ARG A 159 -13.39 -23.48 9.50
N ASP A 160 -14.11 -22.99 8.51
CA ASP A 160 -15.21 -23.73 7.84
C ASP A 160 -14.82 -24.25 6.44
N VAL A 161 -13.53 -24.26 6.13
CA VAL A 161 -13.01 -24.76 4.85
C VAL A 161 -12.69 -26.24 4.99
N SER A 162 -13.31 -27.08 4.15
CA SER A 162 -13.00 -28.51 4.13
C SER A 162 -11.54 -28.76 3.69
N PRO A 163 -10.94 -29.91 4.04
CA PRO A 163 -9.60 -30.26 3.57
C PRO A 163 -9.42 -30.13 2.05
N ASP A 164 -10.39 -30.58 1.26
CA ASP A 164 -10.38 -30.44 -0.21
C ASP A 164 -10.57 -28.98 -0.66
N GLY A 165 -11.26 -28.17 0.14
CA GLY A 165 -11.43 -26.73 -0.09
C GLY A 165 -10.15 -25.93 0.11
N LEU A 166 -9.26 -26.39 1.00
CA LEU A 166 -8.01 -25.70 1.32
C LEU A 166 -7.06 -25.64 0.12
N GLY A 167 -6.95 -26.72 -0.64
CA GLY A 167 -6.17 -26.74 -1.88
C GLY A 167 -6.69 -25.74 -2.93
N LYS A 168 -8.02 -25.58 -3.04
CA LYS A 168 -8.63 -24.59 -3.93
C LYS A 168 -8.38 -23.17 -3.45
N ARG A 169 -8.46 -22.93 -2.13
CA ARG A 169 -8.16 -21.63 -1.52
C ARG A 169 -6.70 -21.23 -1.79
N LEU A 170 -5.76 -22.15 -1.60
CA LEU A 170 -4.35 -21.91 -1.89
C LEU A 170 -4.12 -21.55 -3.37
N ASN A 171 -4.79 -22.24 -4.30
CA ASN A 171 -4.72 -21.90 -5.73
C ASN A 171 -5.27 -20.49 -6.01
N SER A 172 -6.33 -20.08 -5.29
CA SER A 172 -6.87 -18.72 -5.40
C SER A 172 -5.86 -17.68 -4.92
N TYR A 173 -5.18 -17.89 -3.79
CA TYR A 173 -4.19 -16.93 -3.30
C TYR A 173 -2.94 -16.86 -4.19
N LEU A 174 -2.49 -17.98 -4.76
CA LEU A 174 -1.43 -17.97 -5.78
C LEU A 174 -1.86 -17.19 -7.03
N THR A 175 -3.13 -17.30 -7.40
CA THR A 175 -3.70 -16.59 -8.55
C THR A 175 -3.81 -15.09 -8.28
N ASP A 176 -4.22 -14.71 -7.06
CA ASP A 176 -4.24 -13.33 -6.59
C ASP A 176 -2.81 -12.74 -6.56
N ALA A 177 -1.83 -13.48 -6.04
CA ALA A 177 -0.42 -13.10 -6.02
C ALA A 177 0.14 -12.90 -7.45
N HIS A 178 -0.10 -13.84 -8.36
CA HIS A 178 0.34 -13.70 -9.77
C HIS A 178 -0.19 -12.43 -10.44
N ALA A 179 -1.46 -12.11 -10.17
CA ALA A 179 -2.07 -10.91 -10.72
C ALA A 179 -1.49 -9.64 -10.08
N LEU A 180 -1.11 -9.68 -8.81
CA LEU A 180 -0.43 -8.59 -8.12
C LEU A 180 0.96 -8.34 -8.71
N GLU A 181 1.75 -9.39 -8.90
CA GLU A 181 3.06 -9.36 -9.59
C GLU A 181 2.95 -8.75 -10.99
N ALA A 182 1.90 -9.11 -11.74
CA ALA A 182 1.67 -8.54 -13.07
C ALA A 182 1.39 -7.03 -13.04
N GLN A 183 0.81 -6.52 -11.94
CA GLN A 183 0.64 -5.08 -11.72
C GLN A 183 1.95 -4.43 -11.27
N ALA A 184 2.71 -5.05 -10.38
CA ALA A 184 4.03 -4.61 -9.95
C ALA A 184 4.99 -4.43 -11.14
N VAL A 185 5.04 -5.40 -12.06
CA VAL A 185 5.86 -5.31 -13.29
C VAL A 185 5.52 -4.07 -14.11
N GLN A 186 4.23 -3.75 -14.27
CA GLN A 186 3.80 -2.57 -15.03
C GLN A 186 4.10 -1.28 -14.27
N LEU A 187 3.86 -1.27 -12.96
CA LEU A 187 4.17 -0.15 -12.07
C LEU A 187 5.65 0.21 -12.15
N LEU A 188 6.54 -0.76 -11.95
CA LEU A 188 7.98 -0.56 -11.87
C LEU A 188 8.58 -0.17 -13.24
N ASP A 189 8.08 -0.76 -14.34
CA ASP A 189 8.45 -0.36 -15.72
C ASP A 189 8.12 1.11 -15.99
N LYS A 190 6.88 1.52 -15.67
CA LYS A 190 6.45 2.92 -15.87
C LYS A 190 7.09 3.87 -14.88
N GLY A 191 7.12 3.52 -13.61
CA GLY A 191 7.72 4.32 -12.54
C GLY A 191 9.19 4.61 -12.81
N SER A 192 9.98 3.61 -13.20
CA SER A 192 11.41 3.78 -13.50
C SER A 192 11.66 4.73 -14.68
N SER A 193 10.74 4.78 -15.65
CA SER A 193 10.79 5.71 -16.78
C SER A 193 10.46 7.15 -16.37
N LEU A 194 9.56 7.33 -15.40
CA LEU A 194 9.10 8.65 -14.93
C LEU A 194 10.12 9.35 -14.03
N VAL A 195 10.82 8.60 -13.18
CA VAL A 195 11.81 9.16 -12.25
C VAL A 195 13.23 9.25 -12.83
N GLY A 196 13.39 8.98 -14.13
CA GLY A 196 14.61 9.24 -14.90
C GLY A 196 15.86 8.50 -14.40
N ALA A 197 16.97 9.21 -14.25
CA ALA A 197 18.27 8.65 -13.82
C ALA A 197 18.52 8.77 -12.31
N SER A 198 17.47 8.79 -11.49
CA SER A 198 17.56 8.85 -10.02
C SER A 198 17.95 7.51 -9.38
N GLN A 199 18.32 7.50 -8.10
CA GLN A 199 18.52 6.25 -7.36
C GLN A 199 17.18 5.50 -7.20
N LEU A 200 16.05 6.23 -7.12
CA LEU A 200 14.72 5.63 -7.12
C LEU A 200 14.45 4.85 -8.41
N ALA A 201 14.87 5.38 -9.56
CA ALA A 201 14.74 4.68 -10.83
C ALA A 201 15.61 3.41 -10.89
N ALA A 202 16.80 3.46 -10.27
CA ALA A 202 17.66 2.28 -10.13
C ALA A 202 17.01 1.22 -9.24
N ALA A 203 16.48 1.60 -8.09
CA ALA A 203 15.74 0.71 -7.20
C ALA A 203 14.55 0.05 -7.91
N PHE A 204 13.77 0.81 -8.69
CA PHE A 204 12.67 0.24 -9.46
C PHE A 204 13.12 -0.71 -10.56
N ARG A 205 14.25 -0.48 -11.23
CA ARG A 205 14.78 -1.40 -12.25
C ARG A 205 15.34 -2.69 -11.65
N GLU A 206 16.02 -2.57 -10.51
CA GLU A 206 16.51 -3.71 -9.74
C GLU A 206 15.33 -4.57 -9.30
N HIS A 207 14.34 -3.95 -8.65
CA HIS A 207 13.17 -4.66 -8.17
C HIS A 207 12.32 -5.23 -9.32
N LEU A 208 12.16 -4.52 -10.44
CA LEU A 208 11.48 -5.05 -11.63
C LEU A 208 12.08 -6.38 -12.14
N ALA A 209 13.40 -6.56 -12.00
CA ALA A 209 14.04 -7.83 -12.35
C ALA A 209 13.68 -8.94 -11.34
N GLU A 210 13.62 -8.61 -10.05
CA GLU A 210 13.16 -9.50 -8.98
C GLU A 210 11.69 -9.89 -9.19
N THR A 211 10.79 -8.91 -9.37
CA THR A 211 9.35 -9.12 -9.63
C THR A 211 9.07 -10.02 -10.83
N ARG A 212 9.86 -9.95 -11.90
CA ARG A 212 9.73 -10.87 -13.05
C ARG A 212 10.09 -12.31 -12.68
N GLU A 213 11.06 -12.49 -11.80
CA GLU A 213 11.42 -13.81 -11.28
C GLU A 213 10.38 -14.33 -10.30
N GLN A 214 9.83 -13.47 -9.45
CA GLN A 214 8.74 -13.80 -8.53
C GLN A 214 7.50 -14.26 -9.30
N GLN A 215 7.08 -13.53 -10.32
CA GLN A 215 6.02 -13.94 -11.23
C GLN A 215 6.26 -15.33 -11.83
N ARG A 216 7.49 -15.62 -12.28
CA ARG A 216 7.89 -16.93 -12.81
C ARG A 216 7.76 -18.03 -11.76
N LEU A 217 8.21 -17.79 -10.53
CA LEU A 217 8.10 -18.74 -9.42
C LEU A 217 6.64 -19.05 -9.08
N ILE A 218 5.77 -18.04 -9.08
CA ILE A 218 4.33 -18.22 -8.85
C ILE A 218 3.68 -19.00 -9.99
N ASP A 219 4.04 -18.72 -11.24
CA ASP A 219 3.57 -19.49 -12.41
C ASP A 219 3.97 -20.97 -12.33
N GLU A 220 5.18 -21.26 -11.85
CA GLU A 220 5.64 -22.63 -11.62
C GLU A 220 4.84 -23.32 -10.51
N ARG A 221 4.56 -22.63 -9.39
CA ARG A 221 3.71 -23.17 -8.32
C ARG A 221 2.29 -23.45 -8.80
N LEU A 222 1.68 -22.54 -9.56
CA LEU A 222 0.35 -22.74 -10.14
C LEU A 222 0.34 -23.94 -11.10
N SER A 223 1.36 -24.07 -11.95
CA SER A 223 1.51 -25.19 -12.89
C SER A 223 1.68 -26.52 -12.18
N ALA A 224 2.54 -26.59 -11.16
CA ALA A 224 2.78 -27.80 -10.37
C ALA A 224 1.50 -28.28 -9.65
N ARG A 225 0.63 -27.34 -9.25
CA ARG A 225 -0.65 -27.61 -8.60
C ARG A 225 -1.79 -27.89 -9.59
N GLY A 226 -1.50 -27.98 -10.89
CA GLY A 226 -2.49 -28.22 -11.95
C GLY A 226 -3.47 -27.06 -12.16
N ALA A 227 -3.18 -25.87 -11.63
CA ALA A 227 -3.96 -24.65 -11.78
C ALA A 227 -3.45 -23.84 -12.98
N GLY A 228 -3.57 -24.40 -14.18
CA GLY A 228 -2.99 -23.85 -15.41
C GLY A 228 -3.64 -22.57 -15.97
N PRO A 229 -3.19 -22.13 -17.17
CA PRO A 229 -3.38 -20.78 -17.73
C PRO A 229 -4.82 -20.25 -17.82
N ASN A 230 -5.82 -21.14 -17.87
CA ASN A 230 -7.22 -20.72 -17.97
C ASN A 230 -7.72 -20.02 -16.70
N LYS A 231 -7.18 -20.33 -15.52
CA LYS A 231 -7.51 -19.61 -14.27
C LYS A 231 -6.73 -18.30 -14.10
N LEU A 232 -5.52 -18.25 -14.68
CA LEU A 232 -4.70 -17.04 -14.75
C LEU A 232 -5.35 -15.94 -15.61
N LYS A 233 -6.02 -16.33 -16.71
CA LYS A 233 -6.81 -15.40 -17.53
C LYS A 233 -7.98 -14.78 -16.77
N ASP A 234 -8.65 -15.53 -15.90
CA ASP A 234 -9.76 -15.03 -15.07
C ASP A 234 -9.26 -14.07 -13.97
N ALA A 235 -8.04 -14.30 -13.45
CA ALA A 235 -7.37 -13.44 -12.46
C ALA A 235 -7.02 -12.06 -13.01
N ALA A 236 -6.42 -12.03 -14.21
CA ALA A 236 -6.08 -10.81 -14.93
C ALA A 236 -7.32 -9.97 -15.27
N LEU A 237 -8.49 -10.61 -15.44
CA LEU A 237 -9.77 -9.93 -15.59
C LEU A 237 -10.32 -9.40 -14.26
N SER A 238 -10.04 -10.07 -13.13
CA SER A 238 -10.61 -9.74 -11.81
C SER A 238 -10.04 -8.48 -11.15
N LEU A 239 -8.75 -8.18 -11.35
CA LEU A 239 -8.12 -6.94 -10.88
C LEU A 239 -8.40 -5.74 -11.82
N GLY A 240 -8.95 -6.02 -13.01
CA GLY A 240 -9.10 -5.03 -14.08
C GLY A 240 -7.74 -4.60 -14.65
N ALA A 241 -7.72 -4.18 -15.92
CA ALA A 241 -6.53 -3.54 -16.47
C ALA A 241 -6.38 -2.15 -15.85
N LEU A 242 -5.53 -2.02 -14.81
CA LEU A 242 -5.11 -0.70 -14.32
C LEU A 242 -4.37 0.00 -15.46
N ASN A 243 -4.90 1.13 -15.90
CA ASN A 243 -4.26 1.92 -16.93
C ASN A 243 -3.17 2.80 -16.30
N TRP A 244 -2.01 2.21 -16.01
CA TRP A 244 -0.85 2.92 -15.45
C TRP A 244 -0.41 4.10 -16.33
N GLY A 245 -0.59 4.02 -17.66
CA GLY A 245 -0.30 5.13 -18.57
C GLY A 245 -1.26 6.31 -18.45
N GLY A 246 -2.55 6.05 -18.20
CA GLY A 246 -3.53 7.09 -17.90
C GLY A 246 -3.40 7.64 -16.48
N PHE A 247 -2.98 6.79 -15.54
CA PHE A 247 -2.70 7.15 -14.16
C PHE A 247 -1.57 8.18 -14.06
N PHE A 248 -0.39 7.83 -14.58
CA PHE A 248 0.78 8.70 -14.54
C PHE A 248 0.71 9.88 -15.53
N GLY A 249 -0.19 9.83 -16.51
CA GLY A 249 -0.40 10.91 -17.47
C GLY A 249 -1.35 12.01 -16.99
N ALA A 250 -2.14 11.76 -15.94
CA ALA A 250 -3.17 12.68 -15.45
C ALA A 250 -2.66 13.68 -14.38
N GLN A 251 -1.45 13.49 -13.84
CA GLN A 251 -0.87 14.37 -12.83
C GLN A 251 0.63 14.64 -13.06
N PRO A 252 1.15 15.79 -12.63
CA PRO A 252 2.58 16.00 -12.51
C PRO A 252 3.10 15.19 -11.31
N ASP A 253 3.39 13.92 -11.51
CA ASP A 253 3.84 13.03 -10.44
C ASP A 253 5.24 13.42 -9.96
N THR A 254 5.27 14.06 -8.80
CA THR A 254 6.52 14.33 -8.10
C THR A 254 7.12 13.01 -7.63
N PRO A 255 8.43 12.76 -7.81
CA PRO A 255 9.14 11.61 -7.27
C PRO A 255 8.73 11.13 -5.84
N PRO A 256 8.46 11.98 -4.82
CA PRO A 256 8.12 11.52 -3.48
C PRO A 256 6.75 10.85 -3.41
N LYS A 257 5.76 11.31 -4.17
CA LYS A 257 4.43 10.66 -4.20
C LYS A 257 4.52 9.27 -4.84
N LEU A 258 5.33 9.13 -5.89
CA LEU A 258 5.59 7.84 -6.53
C LEU A 258 6.37 6.90 -5.60
N ALA A 259 7.37 7.40 -4.87
CA ALA A 259 8.08 6.62 -3.86
C ALA A 259 7.14 6.15 -2.74
N GLY A 260 6.28 7.04 -2.23
CA GLY A 260 5.28 6.68 -1.21
C GLY A 260 4.26 5.66 -1.71
N PHE A 261 3.82 5.77 -2.96
CA PHE A 261 2.92 4.80 -3.57
C PHE A 261 3.59 3.44 -3.80
N ALA A 262 4.82 3.42 -4.32
CA ALA A 262 5.58 2.19 -4.47
C ALA A 262 5.75 1.51 -3.11
N TYR A 263 6.17 2.23 -2.07
CA TYR A 263 6.26 1.70 -0.71
C TYR A 263 4.94 1.06 -0.21
N ALA A 264 3.79 1.70 -0.45
CA ALA A 264 2.49 1.14 -0.09
C ALA A 264 2.17 -0.13 -0.89
N PHE A 265 2.54 -0.17 -2.18
CA PHE A 265 2.38 -1.33 -3.05
C PHE A 265 3.26 -2.50 -2.59
N GLU A 266 4.52 -2.26 -2.22
CA GLU A 266 5.39 -3.30 -1.64
C GLU A 266 4.74 -3.93 -0.39
N HIS A 267 4.09 -3.12 0.46
CA HIS A 267 3.39 -3.63 1.65
C HIS A 267 2.10 -4.37 1.33
N LEU A 268 1.48 -4.12 0.17
CA LEU A 268 0.41 -4.96 -0.35
C LEU A 268 0.93 -6.35 -0.71
N GLU A 269 2.10 -6.42 -1.37
CA GLU A 269 2.76 -7.68 -1.72
C GLU A 269 3.22 -8.44 -0.48
N ILE A 270 3.86 -7.76 0.47
CA ILE A 270 4.21 -8.33 1.80
C ILE A 270 2.97 -8.95 2.45
N ALA A 271 1.85 -8.23 2.49
CA ALA A 271 0.62 -8.73 3.10
C ALA A 271 0.05 -9.96 2.37
N ALA A 272 0.07 -9.95 1.04
CA ALA A 272 -0.37 -11.05 0.21
C ALA A 272 0.50 -12.30 0.45
N TYR A 273 1.83 -12.13 0.53
CA TYR A 273 2.76 -13.23 0.80
C TYR A 273 2.72 -13.73 2.23
N GLU A 274 2.47 -12.87 3.22
CA GLU A 274 2.22 -13.28 4.61
C GLU A 274 0.98 -14.17 4.72
N LEU A 275 -0.09 -13.84 3.98
CA LEU A 275 -1.29 -14.64 3.87
C LEU A 275 -1.03 -15.95 3.12
N LEU A 276 -0.40 -15.89 1.94
CA LEU A 276 -0.11 -17.05 1.10
C LEU A 276 0.75 -18.08 1.83
N ARG A 277 1.84 -17.63 2.48
CA ARG A 277 2.74 -18.47 3.28
C ARG A 277 1.98 -19.25 4.35
N ARG A 278 1.15 -18.56 5.13
CA ARG A 278 0.38 -19.17 6.23
C ARG A 278 -0.68 -20.15 5.76
N VAL A 279 -1.29 -19.88 4.61
CA VAL A 279 -2.27 -20.79 4.00
C VAL A 279 -1.56 -22.01 3.42
N ALA A 280 -0.41 -21.83 2.76
CA ALA A 280 0.41 -22.92 2.24
C ALA A 280 0.86 -23.87 3.36
N ARG A 281 1.35 -23.32 4.48
CA ARG A 281 1.70 -24.09 5.69
C ARG A 281 0.54 -24.95 6.18
N ARG A 282 -0.65 -24.36 6.32
CA ARG A 282 -1.86 -25.07 6.78
C ARG A 282 -2.35 -26.11 5.77
N ALA A 283 -2.08 -25.89 4.49
CA ALA A 283 -2.35 -26.85 3.41
C ALA A 283 -1.31 -27.98 3.32
N GLY A 284 -0.22 -27.92 4.09
CA GLY A 284 0.90 -28.86 4.00
C GLY A 284 1.72 -28.73 2.71
N ASP A 285 1.61 -27.61 1.99
CA ASP A 285 2.36 -27.34 0.76
C ASP A 285 3.66 -26.60 1.09
N ALA A 286 4.67 -27.36 1.53
CA ALA A 286 5.97 -26.83 1.93
C ALA A 286 6.72 -26.13 0.80
N GLU A 287 6.51 -26.53 -0.45
CA GLU A 287 7.14 -25.89 -1.62
C GLU A 287 6.54 -24.49 -1.85
N THR A 288 5.22 -24.35 -1.80
CA THR A 288 4.58 -23.02 -1.91
C THR A 288 4.91 -22.15 -0.71
N GLU A 289 5.00 -22.71 0.49
CA GLU A 289 5.44 -21.98 1.68
C GLU A 289 6.86 -21.41 1.51
N ALA A 290 7.80 -22.23 1.02
CA ALA A 290 9.18 -21.80 0.79
C ALA A 290 9.29 -20.70 -0.28
N VAL A 291 8.53 -20.82 -1.37
CA VAL A 291 8.47 -19.76 -2.40
C VAL A 291 7.89 -18.47 -1.82
N ALA A 292 6.78 -18.54 -1.09
CA ALA A 292 6.18 -17.36 -0.47
C ALA A 292 7.12 -16.70 0.56
N GLU A 293 7.89 -17.48 1.33
CA GLU A 293 8.90 -16.97 2.27
C GLU A 293 10.04 -16.24 1.54
N GLN A 294 10.52 -16.79 0.42
CA GLN A 294 11.57 -16.17 -0.37
C GLN A 294 11.12 -14.80 -0.88
N ILE A 295 9.96 -14.75 -1.54
CA ILE A 295 9.42 -13.54 -2.15
C ILE A 295 9.12 -12.50 -1.07
N LEU A 296 8.49 -12.90 0.04
CA LEU A 296 8.26 -12.03 1.20
C LEU A 296 9.55 -11.33 1.69
N GLY A 297 10.68 -12.03 1.67
CA GLY A 297 11.97 -11.47 2.03
C GLY A 297 12.50 -10.47 1.00
N GLU A 298 12.22 -10.67 -0.29
CA GLU A 298 12.53 -9.75 -1.39
C GLU A 298 11.68 -8.47 -1.25
N GLU A 299 10.36 -8.59 -1.09
CA GLU A 299 9.45 -7.43 -0.93
C GLU A 299 9.81 -6.57 0.28
N ARG A 300 10.15 -7.19 1.42
CA ARG A 300 10.60 -6.45 2.62
C ARG A 300 11.87 -5.64 2.34
N ARG A 301 12.79 -6.14 1.50
CA ARG A 301 14.00 -5.42 1.11
C ARG A 301 13.68 -4.30 0.13
N ALA A 302 12.80 -4.55 -0.85
CA ALA A 302 12.35 -3.55 -1.80
C ALA A 302 11.65 -2.37 -1.10
N ALA A 303 10.71 -2.67 -0.19
CA ALA A 303 10.05 -1.68 0.66
C ALA A 303 11.06 -0.82 1.45
N GLY A 304 12.02 -1.45 2.13
CA GLY A 304 13.06 -0.74 2.88
C GLY A 304 13.96 0.11 1.98
N ARG A 305 14.26 -0.39 0.76
CA ARG A 305 15.05 0.35 -0.24
C ARG A 305 14.32 1.58 -0.72
N VAL A 306 13.04 1.47 -1.08
CA VAL A 306 12.20 2.60 -1.52
C VAL A 306 12.06 3.63 -0.39
N HIS A 307 11.79 3.19 0.84
CA HIS A 307 11.70 4.08 2.01
C HIS A 307 12.97 4.89 2.25
N SER A 308 14.15 4.26 2.11
CA SER A 308 15.44 4.93 2.28
C SER A 308 15.69 6.08 1.29
N LEU A 309 14.93 6.12 0.18
CA LEU A 309 15.06 7.11 -0.88
C LEU A 309 14.02 8.25 -0.77
N PHE A 310 13.19 8.29 0.28
CA PHE A 310 12.16 9.32 0.45
C PHE A 310 12.74 10.74 0.50
N ASP A 311 13.85 10.97 1.20
CA ASP A 311 14.49 12.29 1.23
C ASP A 311 15.04 12.69 -0.14
N GLU A 312 15.72 11.77 -0.84
CA GLU A 312 16.21 12.06 -2.20
C GLU A 312 15.05 12.39 -3.14
N ALA A 313 13.97 11.63 -3.07
CA ALA A 313 12.79 11.86 -3.89
C ALA A 313 12.19 13.25 -3.61
N LEU A 314 12.07 13.62 -2.33
CA LEU A 314 11.64 14.96 -1.92
C LEU A 314 12.58 16.04 -2.46
N ASP A 315 13.89 15.90 -2.27
CA ASP A 315 14.88 16.89 -2.68
C ASP A 315 14.91 17.07 -4.21
N ALA A 316 14.78 15.99 -4.98
CA ALA A 316 14.64 16.05 -6.44
C ALA A 316 13.42 16.88 -6.90
N SER A 317 12.34 16.87 -6.12
CA SER A 317 11.17 17.71 -6.39
C SER A 317 11.39 19.18 -6.04
N LEU A 318 12.28 19.48 -5.09
CA LEU A 318 12.64 20.84 -4.68
C LEU A 318 13.60 21.50 -5.68
N ASP A 319 14.52 20.72 -6.24
CA ASP A 319 15.54 21.14 -7.22
C ASP A 319 14.97 21.31 -8.63
N GLY A 320 13.98 20.50 -9.01
CA GLY A 320 13.29 20.56 -10.31
C GLY A 320 12.51 21.87 -10.57
N GLY A 321 12.32 22.73 -9.55
CA GLY A 321 11.82 24.10 -9.70
C GLY A 321 12.85 25.09 -10.28
N SER A 322 14.06 24.64 -10.58
CA SER A 322 15.19 25.44 -11.06
C SER A 322 15.68 24.95 -12.42
N ALA A 323 14.80 24.78 -13.42
CA ALA A 323 15.28 24.64 -14.79
C ALA A 323 15.85 25.99 -15.26
N PRO A 324 17.10 26.07 -15.78
CA PRO A 324 17.60 27.30 -16.38
C PRO A 324 16.76 27.61 -17.62
N ALA A 325 16.33 28.87 -17.73
CA ALA A 325 15.74 29.37 -18.96
C ALA A 325 16.76 29.19 -20.10
N VAL A 326 16.40 28.37 -21.09
CA VAL A 326 17.05 28.34 -22.40
C VAL A 326 16.12 29.02 -23.39
#